data_AF-A0A9W6CRQ8-F1
#
_entry.id   AF-A0A9W6CRQ8-F1
#
_cell.length_a   1.000
_cell.length_b   1.000
_cell.length_c   1.000
_cell.angle_alpha   90.00
_cell.angle_beta   90.00
_cell.angle_gamma   90.00
#
_symmetry.space_group_name_H-M   'P 1'
#
loop_
_entity.id
_entity.type
_entity.pdbx_description
1 polymer ?
#
loop_
_entity_poly.entity_id
_entity_poly.type
_entity_poly.pdbx_seq_one_letter_code
_entity_poly.pdbx_strand_id
1 'polypeptide(L)'
;MSKRFSLLSLPLALTVWVALLGASVPAAAQDARGQIRLANLAAAFAPRHLADGRYTSSPSGYVRFCAENGADCRSAGPVIPAIRLDADRKAELERVNRTVNEIVQPETDLDHYGETERWAYPDDGRGDCEDYVLEKRRRLINAGWPTSVLLITVVRDHEGDGHAVLTVVTDKGDLILDNQEADIHTWTDTGYRFVKRQSKEDPSQWVSLGETRVPPVVGTGR
;
A
#
# COMPACT_ATOMS: atom_id res chain seq x y z
N MET A 1 -12.03 43.57 80.07
CA MET A 1 -11.63 43.09 81.42
C MET A 1 -10.43 42.17 81.28
N SER A 2 -9.39 42.47 82.07
CA SER A 2 -8.15 41.75 82.42
C SER A 2 -8.13 40.22 82.13
N LYS A 3 -7.03 39.56 81.71
CA LYS A 3 -5.66 39.60 82.24
C LYS A 3 -4.61 39.10 81.21
N ARG A 4 -3.39 39.63 81.34
CA ARG A 4 -2.12 39.16 80.76
C ARG A 4 -1.61 37.91 81.50
N PHE A 5 -0.82 37.05 80.85
CA PHE A 5 0.39 36.45 81.45
C PHE A 5 1.40 36.07 80.35
N SER A 6 2.61 36.64 80.47
CA SER A 6 3.82 36.31 79.70
C SER A 6 4.41 34.97 80.13
N LEU A 7 5.25 34.36 79.29
CA LEU A 7 6.71 34.30 79.51
C LEU A 7 7.40 33.51 78.36
N LEU A 8 8.17 34.25 77.56
CA LEU A 8 9.31 33.73 76.79
C LEU A 8 10.49 33.54 77.75
N SER A 9 11.30 32.50 77.55
CA SER A 9 12.75 32.56 77.25
C SER A 9 13.51 31.30 77.72
N LEU A 10 14.38 30.76 76.86
CA LEU A 10 15.82 30.51 77.07
C LEU A 10 16.42 29.85 75.81
N PRO A 11 17.76 29.95 75.60
CA PRO A 11 18.36 30.28 74.31
C PRO A 11 19.39 29.25 73.81
N LEU A 12 19.93 29.56 72.62
CA LEU A 12 21.16 29.12 71.96
C LEU A 12 22.10 28.13 72.68
N ALA A 13 22.52 27.10 71.93
CA ALA A 13 23.90 26.63 71.94
C ALA A 13 24.43 26.33 70.52
N LEU A 14 25.41 27.13 70.12
CA LEU A 14 26.50 26.94 69.16
C LEU A 14 26.71 25.54 68.55
N THR A 15 27.01 25.50 67.25
CA THR A 15 28.36 25.09 66.77
C THR A 15 28.58 25.53 65.32
N VAL A 16 29.75 26.10 65.06
CA VAL A 16 30.23 26.62 63.78
C VAL A 16 31.29 25.65 63.22
N TRP A 17 31.08 25.28 61.96
CA TRP A 17 32.02 24.98 60.85
C TRP A 17 33.36 24.28 61.08
N VAL A 18 33.58 23.18 60.34
CA VAL A 18 34.80 22.95 59.55
C VAL A 18 34.44 22.28 58.21
N ALA A 19 34.81 22.92 57.12
CA ALA A 19 34.79 22.36 55.76
C ALA A 19 36.01 21.46 55.54
N LEU A 20 35.86 20.35 54.83
CA LEU A 20 36.97 19.70 54.11
C LEU A 20 36.45 18.95 52.88
N LEU A 21 37.18 19.19 51.79
CA LEU A 21 36.99 18.75 50.42
C LEU A 21 36.79 17.23 50.28
N GLY A 22 35.81 16.86 49.46
CA GLY A 22 35.63 15.50 48.95
C GLY A 22 34.94 15.54 47.60
N ALA A 23 35.67 15.97 46.57
CA ALA A 23 35.24 15.77 45.19
C ALA A 23 35.35 14.29 44.85
N SER A 24 34.21 13.64 44.68
CA SER A 24 34.12 12.40 43.91
C SER A 24 32.70 12.28 43.41
N VAL A 25 32.47 12.85 42.22
CA VAL A 25 31.36 12.48 41.36
C VAL A 25 31.65 11.05 40.90
N PRO A 26 30.88 10.01 41.27
CA PRO A 26 30.91 8.81 40.48
C PRO A 26 30.12 9.17 39.21
N ALA A 27 30.86 9.54 38.17
CA ALA A 27 30.37 9.39 36.82
C ALA A 27 30.11 7.88 36.64
N ALA A 28 28.88 7.45 36.92
CA ALA A 28 28.38 6.23 36.35
C ALA A 28 28.32 6.49 34.84
N ALA A 29 29.44 6.21 34.17
CA ALA A 29 29.49 6.01 32.74
C ALA A 29 28.49 4.90 32.44
N GLN A 30 27.28 5.30 32.07
CA GLN A 30 26.35 4.39 31.43
C GLN A 30 26.99 4.05 30.09
N ASP A 31 27.65 2.91 30.06
CA ASP A 31 28.17 2.26 28.87
C ASP A 31 27.00 1.99 27.93
N ALA A 32 26.68 2.96 27.08
CA ALA A 32 25.66 2.85 26.04
C ALA A 32 26.20 2.08 24.81
N ARG A 33 27.07 1.10 25.02
CA ARG A 33 27.56 0.20 23.97
C ARG A 33 26.76 -1.09 24.03
N GLY A 34 25.83 -1.24 23.09
CA GLY A 34 25.34 -2.55 22.70
C GLY A 34 23.97 -2.96 23.23
N GLN A 35 22.96 -2.08 23.14
CA GLN A 35 21.58 -2.54 22.98
C GLN A 35 21.07 -2.09 21.61
N ILE A 36 21.56 -2.74 20.55
CA ILE A 36 20.85 -2.74 19.26
C ILE A 36 19.50 -3.39 19.56
N ARG A 37 18.42 -2.60 19.55
CA ARG A 37 17.08 -3.07 19.87
C ARG A 37 16.65 -4.13 18.85
N LEU A 38 16.66 -5.40 19.27
CA LEU A 38 16.12 -6.54 18.51
C LEU A 38 14.67 -6.30 18.03
N ALA A 39 13.92 -5.41 18.68
CA ALA A 39 12.57 -5.00 18.29
C ALA A 39 12.50 -4.34 16.89
N ASN A 40 13.59 -3.74 16.39
CA ASN A 40 13.60 -3.08 15.08
C ASN A 40 13.81 -4.04 13.90
N LEU A 41 14.27 -5.28 14.12
CA LEU A 41 14.48 -6.22 13.03
C LEU A 41 13.15 -6.78 12.50
N ALA A 42 12.20 -7.11 13.38
CA ALA A 42 10.90 -7.65 12.96
C ALA A 42 10.07 -6.67 12.11
N ALA A 43 10.15 -5.36 12.41
CA ALA A 43 9.48 -4.33 11.62
C ALA A 43 10.06 -4.17 10.21
N ALA A 44 11.34 -4.45 10.01
CA ALA A 44 11.99 -4.37 8.70
C ALA A 44 11.54 -5.49 7.73
N PHE A 45 11.03 -6.60 8.26
CA PHE A 45 10.54 -7.75 7.49
C PHE A 45 9.01 -7.88 7.51
N ALA A 46 8.30 -6.91 8.07
CA ALA A 46 6.84 -6.92 8.06
C ALA A 46 6.31 -6.74 6.62
N PRO A 47 5.23 -7.45 6.25
CA PRO A 47 4.52 -7.23 4.99
C PRO A 47 4.23 -5.75 4.77
N ARG A 48 4.66 -5.20 3.63
CA ARG A 48 4.42 -3.80 3.29
C ARG A 48 3.22 -3.70 2.36
N HIS A 49 2.32 -2.79 2.70
CA HIS A 49 1.14 -2.48 1.90
C HIS A 49 1.21 -1.05 1.39
N LEU A 50 0.66 -0.81 0.20
CA LEU A 50 0.41 0.53 -0.29
C LEU A 50 -0.63 1.20 0.61
N ALA A 51 -0.28 2.39 1.11
CA ALA A 51 -1.16 3.18 1.95
C ALA A 51 -2.14 3.98 1.07
N ASP A 52 -3.42 3.90 1.43
CA ASP A 52 -4.46 4.67 0.76
C ASP A 52 -4.38 6.15 1.17
N GLY A 53 -4.42 7.03 0.17
CA GLY A 53 -4.51 8.48 0.36
C GLY A 53 -5.96 8.98 0.27
N ARG A 54 -6.15 10.13 -0.38
CA ARG A 54 -7.48 10.72 -0.56
C ARG A 54 -8.22 10.07 -1.72
N TYR A 55 -9.55 10.13 -1.69
CA TYR A 55 -10.34 9.82 -2.88
C TYR A 55 -9.94 10.69 -4.07
N THR A 56 -9.93 10.08 -5.24
CA THR A 56 -9.53 10.69 -6.52
C THR A 56 -10.46 10.22 -7.64
N SER A 57 -10.30 10.79 -8.83
CA SER A 57 -11.08 10.38 -10.00
C SER A 57 -10.64 9.01 -10.53
N SER A 58 -11.63 8.20 -10.87
CA SER A 58 -11.46 6.97 -11.65
C SER A 58 -10.87 7.29 -13.04
N PRO A 59 -10.08 6.38 -13.64
CA PRO A 59 -9.73 6.48 -15.06
C PRO A 59 -10.98 6.62 -15.94
N SER A 60 -10.93 7.45 -16.98
CA SER A 60 -12.08 7.65 -17.88
C SER A 60 -12.48 6.37 -18.60
N GLY A 61 -11.50 5.56 -19.03
CA GLY A 61 -11.73 4.24 -19.60
C GLY A 61 -12.52 3.33 -18.65
N TYR A 62 -12.11 3.26 -17.38
CA TYR A 62 -12.83 2.50 -16.35
C TYR A 62 -14.28 3.00 -16.13
N VAL A 63 -14.51 4.33 -16.12
CA VAL A 63 -15.87 4.89 -15.99
C VAL A 63 -16.77 4.43 -17.15
N ARG A 64 -16.26 4.48 -18.39
CA ARG A 64 -16.99 4.01 -19.57
C ARG A 64 -17.21 2.50 -19.52
N PHE A 65 -16.19 1.73 -19.17
CA PHE A 65 -16.29 0.28 -18.98
C PHE A 65 -17.39 -0.08 -17.96
N CYS A 66 -17.45 0.60 -16.82
CA CYS A 66 -18.49 0.34 -15.82
C CYS A 66 -19.90 0.74 -16.27
N ALA A 67 -20.03 1.77 -17.11
CA ALA A 67 -21.32 2.13 -17.69
C ALA A 67 -21.84 1.03 -18.65
N GLU A 68 -20.93 0.37 -19.37
CA GLU A 68 -21.24 -0.73 -20.30
C GLU A 68 -21.35 -2.09 -19.57
N ASN A 69 -20.59 -2.27 -18.48
CA ASN A 69 -20.39 -3.53 -17.74
C ASN A 69 -20.65 -3.35 -16.24
N GLY A 70 -21.84 -2.85 -15.89
CA GLY A 70 -22.16 -2.48 -14.50
C GLY A 70 -22.12 -3.62 -13.48
N ALA A 71 -22.02 -4.88 -13.90
CA ALA A 71 -21.84 -6.03 -13.00
C ALA A 71 -20.41 -6.16 -12.50
N ASP A 72 -19.43 -5.85 -13.34
CA ASP A 72 -18.00 -6.05 -13.12
C ASP A 72 -17.39 -5.02 -12.15
N CYS A 73 -18.10 -3.90 -11.97
CA CYS A 73 -17.73 -2.82 -11.07
C CYS A 73 -18.44 -2.87 -9.72
N ARG A 74 -19.17 -3.96 -9.43
CA ARG A 74 -19.75 -4.22 -8.10
C ARG A 74 -18.80 -5.04 -7.23
N SER A 75 -18.91 -4.86 -5.92
CA SER A 75 -18.19 -5.71 -4.96
C SER A 75 -18.67 -7.15 -5.06
N ALA A 76 -17.73 -8.10 -5.03
CA ALA A 76 -18.00 -9.54 -4.98
C ALA A 76 -17.21 -10.17 -3.83
N GLY A 77 -17.88 -11.01 -3.03
CA GLY A 77 -17.31 -11.60 -1.82
C GLY A 77 -17.23 -10.64 -0.62
N PRO A 78 -16.68 -11.09 0.51
CA PRO A 78 -16.53 -10.28 1.71
C PRO A 78 -15.48 -9.17 1.52
N VAL A 79 -15.69 -8.02 2.17
CA VAL A 79 -14.66 -6.98 2.30
C VAL A 79 -13.67 -7.42 3.37
N ILE A 80 -12.44 -7.75 2.97
CA ILE A 80 -11.37 -8.20 3.87
C ILE A 80 -10.13 -7.31 3.66
N PRO A 81 -9.32 -7.07 4.72
CA PRO A 81 -8.18 -6.18 4.62
C PRO A 81 -7.03 -6.75 3.77
N ALA A 82 -6.89 -8.08 3.78
CA ALA A 82 -5.90 -8.86 3.03
C ALA A 82 -6.33 -10.33 2.97
N ILE A 83 -5.92 -11.03 1.90
CA ILE A 83 -6.16 -12.47 1.73
C ILE A 83 -4.95 -13.28 2.24
N ARG A 84 -5.20 -14.41 2.91
CA ARG A 84 -4.12 -15.34 3.31
C ARG A 84 -3.51 -15.99 2.07
N LEU A 85 -2.21 -15.82 1.82
CA LEU A 85 -1.52 -16.38 0.65
C LEU A 85 -0.82 -17.70 0.97
N ASP A 86 -1.55 -18.82 0.86
CA ASP A 86 -0.95 -20.16 0.85
C ASP A 86 -0.40 -20.57 -0.52
N ALA A 87 0.13 -21.80 -0.59
CA ALA A 87 0.68 -22.38 -1.80
C ALA A 87 -0.35 -22.46 -2.93
N ASP A 88 -1.60 -22.85 -2.62
CA ASP A 88 -2.65 -23.00 -3.63
C ASP A 88 -3.04 -21.65 -4.23
N ARG A 89 -3.25 -20.63 -3.39
CA ARG A 89 -3.55 -19.27 -3.85
C ARG A 89 -2.37 -18.65 -4.61
N LYS A 90 -1.14 -18.89 -4.15
CA LYS A 90 0.05 -18.44 -4.87
C LYS A 90 0.12 -19.07 -6.27
N ALA A 91 -0.06 -20.38 -6.36
CA ALA A 91 -0.05 -21.09 -7.64
C ALA A 91 -1.22 -20.64 -8.55
N GLU A 92 -2.36 -20.28 -7.98
CA GLU A 92 -3.48 -19.70 -8.73
C GLU A 92 -3.16 -18.31 -9.31
N LEU A 93 -2.56 -17.42 -8.52
CA LEU A 93 -2.10 -16.12 -9.03
C LEU A 93 -1.10 -16.29 -10.17
N GLU A 94 -0.09 -17.13 -10.00
CA GLU A 94 0.93 -17.41 -11.01
C GLU A 94 0.32 -18.01 -12.28
N ARG A 95 -0.64 -18.95 -12.13
CA ARG A 95 -1.35 -19.56 -13.26
C ARG A 95 -2.18 -18.52 -14.02
N VAL A 96 -2.97 -17.69 -13.32
CA VAL A 96 -3.78 -16.66 -13.96
C VAL A 96 -2.90 -15.62 -14.66
N ASN A 97 -1.87 -15.12 -13.99
CA ASN A 97 -0.95 -14.12 -14.57
C ASN A 97 -0.34 -14.63 -15.88
N ARG A 98 0.27 -15.82 -15.83
CA ARG A 98 0.89 -16.45 -16.99
C ARG A 98 -0.11 -16.72 -18.10
N THR A 99 -1.27 -17.31 -17.78
CA THR A 99 -2.27 -17.67 -18.81
C THR A 99 -2.76 -16.43 -19.54
N VAL A 100 -3.07 -15.34 -18.82
CA VAL A 100 -3.55 -14.11 -19.47
C VAL A 100 -2.43 -13.49 -20.32
N ASN A 101 -1.19 -13.46 -19.80
CA ASN A 101 -0.04 -12.96 -20.55
C ASN A 101 0.28 -13.77 -21.83
N GLU A 102 -0.10 -15.06 -21.88
CA GLU A 102 0.12 -15.92 -23.03
C GLU A 102 -0.98 -15.83 -24.10
N ILE A 103 -2.25 -15.64 -23.69
CA ILE A 103 -3.40 -15.70 -24.61
C ILE A 103 -3.78 -14.35 -25.21
N VAL A 104 -3.42 -13.25 -24.54
CA VAL A 104 -3.68 -11.91 -25.04
C VAL A 104 -2.44 -11.44 -25.78
N GLN A 105 -2.64 -10.95 -27.00
CA GLN A 105 -1.61 -10.34 -27.80
C GLN A 105 -1.60 -8.82 -27.53
N PRO A 106 -0.46 -8.22 -27.18
CA PRO A 106 -0.36 -6.78 -26.97
C PRO A 106 -0.73 -6.00 -28.23
N GLU A 107 -1.69 -5.08 -28.12
CA GLU A 107 -2.09 -4.13 -29.16
C GLU A 107 -2.69 -2.89 -28.48
N THR A 108 -2.26 -1.69 -28.89
CA THR A 108 -2.77 -0.44 -28.30
C THR A 108 -4.23 -0.21 -28.66
N ASP A 109 -4.98 0.49 -27.82
CA ASP A 109 -6.36 0.88 -28.14
C ASP A 109 -6.50 1.65 -29.46
N LEU A 110 -5.49 2.45 -29.82
CA LEU A 110 -5.51 3.22 -31.06
C LEU A 110 -5.42 2.31 -32.29
N ASP A 111 -4.56 1.30 -32.23
CA ASP A 111 -4.41 0.33 -33.30
C ASP A 111 -5.60 -0.63 -33.36
N HIS A 112 -6.11 -1.04 -32.18
CA HIS A 112 -7.20 -2.00 -32.07
C HIS A 112 -8.57 -1.38 -32.39
N TYR A 113 -8.93 -0.28 -31.72
CA TYR A 113 -10.27 0.31 -31.77
C TYR A 113 -10.31 1.66 -32.50
N GLY A 114 -9.17 2.28 -32.81
CA GLY A 114 -9.12 3.65 -33.32
C GLY A 114 -9.45 4.70 -32.25
N GLU A 115 -9.40 4.33 -30.97
CA GLU A 115 -9.68 5.19 -29.82
C GLU A 115 -8.41 5.36 -28.98
N THR A 116 -8.26 6.48 -28.26
CA THR A 116 -7.07 6.66 -27.39
C THR A 116 -7.15 5.86 -26.09
N GLU A 117 -8.35 5.46 -25.67
CA GLU A 117 -8.58 4.75 -24.40
C GLU A 117 -9.93 4.02 -24.45
N ARG A 118 -9.90 2.70 -24.36
CA ARG A 118 -11.03 1.78 -24.52
C ARG A 118 -10.80 0.52 -23.69
N TRP A 119 -11.17 0.62 -22.41
CA TRP A 119 -11.16 -0.54 -21.51
C TRP A 119 -12.21 -1.57 -21.94
N ALA A 120 -11.77 -2.79 -22.25
CA ALA A 120 -12.61 -3.88 -22.69
C ALA A 120 -12.09 -5.25 -22.18
N TYR A 121 -12.89 -6.29 -22.32
CA TYR A 121 -12.37 -7.64 -22.17
C TYR A 121 -11.68 -8.06 -23.47
N PRO A 122 -10.47 -8.65 -23.43
CA PRO A 122 -9.73 -9.08 -24.61
C PRO A 122 -10.29 -10.42 -25.13
N ASP A 123 -11.60 -10.48 -25.36
CA ASP A 123 -12.31 -11.70 -25.76
C ASP A 123 -11.94 -12.14 -27.20
N ASP A 124 -11.37 -11.24 -28.00
CA ASP A 124 -10.81 -11.52 -29.32
C ASP A 124 -9.28 -11.75 -29.30
N GLY A 125 -8.70 -11.83 -28.11
CA GLY A 125 -7.30 -12.14 -27.87
C GLY A 125 -6.35 -10.97 -28.06
N ARG A 126 -6.82 -9.72 -28.16
CA ARG A 126 -5.96 -8.52 -28.27
C ARG A 126 -6.34 -7.47 -27.24
N GLY A 127 -5.36 -6.67 -26.83
CA GLY A 127 -5.57 -5.58 -25.88
C GLY A 127 -4.25 -5.06 -25.31
N ASP A 128 -4.34 -4.03 -24.47
CA ASP A 128 -3.23 -3.42 -23.74
C ASP A 128 -3.41 -3.55 -22.22
N CYS A 129 -2.70 -2.75 -21.42
CA CYS A 129 -2.49 -3.05 -20.01
C CYS A 129 -3.77 -3.17 -19.17
N GLU A 130 -4.77 -2.32 -19.41
CA GLU A 130 -6.06 -2.36 -18.73
C GLU A 130 -6.84 -3.63 -19.03
N ASP A 131 -6.81 -4.11 -20.27
CA ASP A 131 -7.56 -5.27 -20.73
C ASP A 131 -7.01 -6.54 -20.08
N TYR A 132 -5.69 -6.63 -19.94
CA TYR A 132 -5.04 -7.71 -19.19
C TYR A 132 -5.42 -7.67 -17.72
N VAL A 133 -5.46 -6.47 -17.11
CA VAL A 133 -5.84 -6.31 -15.71
C VAL A 133 -7.30 -6.70 -15.48
N LEU A 134 -8.21 -6.27 -16.36
CA LEU A 134 -9.61 -6.65 -16.34
C LEU A 134 -9.75 -8.18 -16.43
N GLU A 135 -9.05 -8.82 -17.35
CA GLU A 135 -9.15 -10.27 -17.54
C GLU A 135 -8.57 -11.07 -16.37
N LYS A 136 -7.40 -10.68 -15.85
CA LYS A 136 -6.80 -11.30 -14.65
C LYS A 136 -7.75 -11.18 -13.46
N ARG A 137 -8.32 -9.99 -13.25
CA ARG A 137 -9.29 -9.72 -12.17
C ARG A 137 -10.55 -10.57 -12.35
N ARG A 138 -11.15 -10.62 -13.54
CA ARG A 138 -12.33 -11.45 -13.86
C ARG A 138 -12.09 -12.91 -13.50
N ARG A 139 -10.96 -13.49 -13.92
CA ARG A 139 -10.61 -14.89 -13.63
C ARG A 139 -10.45 -15.16 -12.14
N LEU A 140 -9.79 -14.28 -11.41
CA LEU A 140 -9.61 -14.44 -9.96
C LEU A 140 -10.93 -14.29 -9.20
N ILE A 141 -11.80 -13.34 -9.57
CA ILE A 141 -13.15 -13.23 -8.99
C ILE A 141 -13.94 -14.52 -9.23
N ASN A 142 -13.90 -15.05 -10.45
CA ASN A 142 -14.57 -16.32 -10.79
C ASN A 142 -13.98 -17.52 -10.02
N ALA A 143 -12.71 -17.45 -9.62
CA ALA A 143 -12.08 -18.42 -8.72
C ALA A 143 -12.40 -18.19 -7.22
N GLY A 144 -13.25 -17.21 -6.90
CA GLY A 144 -13.73 -16.96 -5.54
C GLY A 144 -12.89 -15.95 -4.74
N TRP A 145 -12.00 -15.20 -5.38
CA TRP A 145 -11.26 -14.14 -4.72
C TRP A 145 -12.17 -12.93 -4.47
N PRO A 146 -12.15 -12.33 -3.27
CA PRO A 146 -12.93 -11.13 -3.02
C PRO A 146 -12.40 -9.92 -3.80
N THR A 147 -13.29 -9.06 -4.30
CA THR A 147 -12.88 -7.84 -5.02
C THR A 147 -12.07 -6.88 -4.15
N SER A 148 -12.28 -6.91 -2.83
CA SER A 148 -11.56 -6.07 -1.85
C SER A 148 -10.05 -6.32 -1.80
N VAL A 149 -9.56 -7.40 -2.40
CA VAL A 149 -8.13 -7.72 -2.51
C VAL A 149 -7.64 -7.75 -3.95
N LEU A 150 -8.48 -7.44 -4.95
CA LEU A 150 -8.15 -7.45 -6.37
C LEU A 150 -8.36 -6.05 -6.96
N LEU A 151 -7.38 -5.19 -6.75
CA LEU A 151 -7.51 -3.75 -6.93
C LEU A 151 -6.78 -3.30 -8.19
N ILE A 152 -7.54 -2.84 -9.18
CA ILE A 152 -6.96 -2.20 -10.37
C ILE A 152 -6.18 -0.98 -9.92
N THR A 153 -4.94 -0.88 -10.38
CA THR A 153 -3.97 0.13 -9.94
C THR A 153 -3.32 0.78 -11.13
N VAL A 154 -3.27 2.11 -11.12
CA VAL A 154 -2.59 2.91 -12.14
C VAL A 154 -1.24 3.37 -11.60
N VAL A 155 -0.20 3.12 -12.38
CA VAL A 155 1.19 3.43 -12.07
C VAL A 155 1.80 4.30 -13.16
N ARG A 156 3.01 4.81 -12.91
CA ARG A 156 3.97 5.15 -13.96
C ARG A 156 4.99 4.04 -14.03
N ASP A 157 5.18 3.49 -15.23
CA ASP A 157 6.18 2.44 -15.50
C ASP A 157 7.62 3.00 -15.45
N HIS A 158 8.58 2.19 -15.91
CA HIS A 158 10.00 2.55 -15.94
C HIS A 158 10.34 3.68 -16.93
N GLU A 159 9.53 3.86 -17.98
CA GLU A 159 9.68 4.91 -18.98
C GLU A 159 8.93 6.19 -18.57
N GLY A 160 8.01 6.07 -17.61
CA GLY A 160 7.20 7.16 -17.07
C GLY A 160 5.81 7.24 -17.69
N ASP A 161 5.47 6.28 -18.55
CA ASP A 161 4.16 6.17 -19.20
C ASP A 161 3.12 5.65 -18.22
N GLY A 162 1.85 5.95 -18.50
CA GLY A 162 0.77 5.47 -17.64
C GLY A 162 0.45 4.02 -17.93
N HIS A 163 0.39 3.22 -16.88
CA HIS A 163 0.27 1.76 -16.97
C HIS A 163 -0.72 1.24 -15.94
N ALA A 164 -1.50 0.22 -16.30
CA ALA A 164 -2.41 -0.47 -15.40
C ALA A 164 -1.84 -1.82 -14.98
N VAL A 165 -1.91 -2.07 -13.67
CA VAL A 165 -1.53 -3.35 -13.06
C VAL A 165 -2.61 -3.83 -12.09
N LEU A 166 -2.63 -5.13 -11.81
CA LEU A 166 -3.50 -5.68 -10.78
C LEU A 166 -2.74 -5.80 -9.46
N THR A 167 -3.14 -5.01 -8.45
CA THR A 167 -2.63 -5.17 -7.09
C THR A 167 -3.45 -6.23 -6.35
N VAL A 168 -2.78 -7.26 -5.84
CA VAL A 168 -3.35 -8.30 -5.00
C VAL A 168 -2.91 -8.12 -3.54
N VAL A 169 -3.85 -7.82 -2.65
CA VAL A 169 -3.55 -7.49 -1.24
C VAL A 169 -3.52 -8.75 -0.40
N THR A 170 -2.34 -9.16 0.06
CA THR A 170 -2.14 -10.43 0.78
C THR A 170 -1.55 -10.27 2.17
N ASP A 171 -1.68 -11.26 3.04
CA ASP A 171 -1.02 -11.28 4.35
C ASP A 171 0.53 -11.32 4.28
N LYS A 172 1.10 -11.42 3.07
CA LYS A 172 2.53 -11.35 2.78
C LYS A 172 2.95 -10.06 2.06
N GLY A 173 2.02 -9.12 1.88
CA GLY A 173 2.23 -7.83 1.24
C GLY A 173 1.38 -7.64 -0.01
N ASP A 174 1.47 -6.47 -0.63
CA ASP A 174 0.82 -6.21 -1.92
C ASP A 174 1.67 -6.80 -3.06
N LEU A 175 1.07 -7.70 -3.84
CA LEU A 175 1.66 -8.31 -5.02
C LEU A 175 1.13 -7.64 -6.28
N ILE A 176 1.96 -7.57 -7.32
CA ILE A 176 1.64 -6.92 -8.59
C ILE A 176 1.63 -7.98 -9.70
N LEU A 177 0.49 -8.10 -10.38
CA LEU A 177 0.33 -8.89 -11.59
C LEU A 177 0.32 -7.93 -12.78
N ASP A 178 1.24 -8.16 -13.73
CA ASP A 178 1.56 -7.26 -14.84
C ASP A 178 1.63 -8.03 -16.17
N ASN A 179 1.34 -7.36 -17.28
CA ASN A 179 1.56 -7.89 -18.64
C ASN A 179 2.97 -7.59 -19.17
N GLN A 180 3.63 -6.52 -18.70
CA GLN A 180 5.01 -6.18 -19.08
C GLN A 180 6.04 -7.06 -18.38
N GLU A 181 5.72 -7.55 -17.17
CA GLU A 181 6.57 -8.43 -16.37
C GLU A 181 5.87 -9.78 -16.12
N ALA A 182 6.55 -10.88 -16.47
CA ALA A 182 5.99 -12.22 -16.34
C ALA A 182 5.91 -12.70 -14.88
N ASP A 183 6.92 -12.30 -14.08
CA ASP A 183 7.03 -12.66 -12.67
C ASP A 183 6.14 -11.76 -11.80
N ILE A 184 5.58 -12.33 -10.74
CA ILE A 184 4.80 -11.59 -9.75
C ILE A 184 5.75 -11.00 -8.72
N HIS A 185 5.80 -9.68 -8.67
CA HIS A 185 6.65 -8.93 -7.75
C HIS A 185 5.87 -8.35 -6.58
N THR A 186 6.57 -8.02 -5.48
CA THR A 186 6.00 -7.14 -4.46
C THR A 186 5.96 -5.70 -5.01
N TRP A 187 5.02 -4.89 -4.55
CA TRP A 187 4.90 -3.50 -5.02
C TRP A 187 6.17 -2.66 -4.80
N THR A 188 7.01 -3.01 -3.80
CA THR A 188 8.28 -2.32 -3.55
C THR A 188 9.39 -2.74 -4.50
N ASP A 189 9.27 -3.92 -5.12
CA ASP A 189 10.31 -4.48 -5.99
C ASP A 189 10.06 -4.18 -7.47
N THR A 190 8.87 -3.67 -7.84
CA THR A 190 8.57 -3.33 -9.24
C THR A 190 9.31 -2.09 -9.73
N GLY A 191 9.74 -1.19 -8.84
CA GLY A 191 10.34 0.10 -9.23
C GLY A 191 9.36 1.11 -9.85
N TYR A 192 8.06 0.78 -9.94
CA TYR A 192 7.03 1.70 -10.46
C TYR A 192 6.70 2.83 -9.51
N ARG A 193 6.15 3.92 -10.04
CA ARG A 193 5.54 4.98 -9.23
C ARG A 193 4.03 4.79 -9.18
N PHE A 194 3.51 4.46 -8.01
CA PHE A 194 2.08 4.23 -7.81
C PHE A 194 1.31 5.56 -7.75
N VAL A 195 0.28 5.70 -8.60
CA VAL A 195 -0.49 6.95 -8.73
C VAL A 195 -1.81 6.84 -7.99
N LYS A 196 -2.63 5.85 -8.34
CA LYS A 196 -3.97 5.65 -7.77
C LYS A 196 -4.43 4.21 -7.92
N ARG A 197 -5.41 3.80 -7.11
CA ARG A 197 -5.94 2.43 -7.06
C ARG A 197 -7.41 2.43 -6.68
N GLN A 198 -8.14 1.40 -7.08
CA GLN A 198 -9.48 1.14 -6.57
C GLN A 198 -9.50 1.09 -5.03
N SER A 199 -10.56 1.62 -4.42
CA SER A 199 -10.83 1.41 -3.00
C SER A 199 -11.13 -0.07 -2.73
N LYS A 200 -10.74 -0.55 -1.55
CA LYS A 200 -11.06 -1.91 -1.08
C LYS A 200 -12.55 -2.09 -0.82
N GLU A 201 -13.22 -1.03 -0.39
CA GLU A 201 -14.61 -1.00 0.02
C GLU A 201 -15.56 -0.97 -1.18
N ASP A 202 -15.22 -0.17 -2.19
CA ASP A 202 -16.05 0.07 -3.37
C ASP A 202 -15.20 0.16 -4.65
N PRO A 203 -15.28 -0.83 -5.57
CA PRO A 203 -14.54 -0.82 -6.83
C PRO A 203 -14.86 0.34 -7.77
N SER A 204 -15.95 1.09 -7.54
CA SER A 204 -16.28 2.30 -8.29
C SER A 204 -15.52 3.54 -7.80
N GLN A 205 -14.99 3.50 -6.57
CA GLN A 205 -14.23 4.57 -5.95
C GLN A 205 -12.73 4.33 -6.06
N TRP A 206 -11.96 5.41 -6.16
CA TRP A 206 -10.51 5.36 -6.33
C TRP A 206 -9.82 6.24 -5.30
N VAL A 207 -8.65 5.81 -4.84
CA VAL A 207 -7.80 6.51 -3.88
C VAL A 207 -6.42 6.78 -4.49
N SER A 208 -5.82 7.91 -4.14
CA SER A 208 -4.42 8.21 -4.48
C SER A 208 -3.46 7.31 -3.71
N LEU A 209 -2.34 6.89 -4.31
CA LEU A 209 -1.29 6.09 -3.64
C LEU A 209 0.04 6.85 -3.43
N GLY A 210 0.07 8.17 -3.67
CA GLY A 210 1.30 8.97 -3.64
C GLY A 210 1.13 10.35 -4.28
N GLU A 211 2.24 10.98 -4.71
CA GLU A 211 2.25 12.33 -5.32
C GLU A 211 1.22 12.46 -6.45
N THR A 212 0.17 13.24 -6.19
CA THR A 212 -0.82 13.64 -7.18
C THR A 212 -0.23 14.73 -8.10
N ARG A 213 0.46 14.30 -9.15
CA ARG A 213 0.59 15.11 -10.37
C ARG A 213 -0.38 14.56 -11.44
N VAL A 214 -0.61 15.34 -12.49
CA VAL A 214 -1.61 15.13 -13.56
C VAL A 214 -1.94 13.64 -13.78
N PRO A 215 -3.23 13.23 -13.76
CA PRO A 215 -3.61 11.84 -13.95
C PRO A 215 -2.99 11.26 -15.24
N PRO A 216 -2.30 10.12 -15.18
CA PRO A 216 -1.90 9.38 -16.38
C PRO A 216 -3.12 9.01 -17.23
N VAL A 217 -2.95 9.06 -18.54
CA VAL A 217 -3.67 8.21 -19.49
C VAL A 217 -3.10 6.80 -19.31
N VAL A 218 -3.94 5.76 -19.32
CA VAL A 218 -3.53 4.37 -19.11
C VAL A 218 -3.24 3.75 -20.50
N GLY A 219 -2.46 2.67 -20.59
CA GLY A 219 -2.20 2.04 -21.88
C GLY A 219 -1.29 2.82 -22.83
N THR A 220 -0.55 3.83 -22.35
CA THR A 220 0.27 4.67 -23.25
C THR A 220 1.64 4.08 -23.59
N GLY A 221 2.06 3.03 -22.88
CA GLY A 221 3.32 2.32 -23.11
C GLY A 221 3.22 1.40 -24.34
N ARG A 222 4.36 1.14 -25.00
CA ARG A 222 4.45 0.23 -26.15
C ARG A 222 4.44 -1.24 -25.77
#